data_AF-A0AAF0R290-F1
#
_entry.id   AF-A0AAF0R290-F1
#
_cell.length_a   1.000
_cell.length_b   1.000
_cell.length_c   1.000
_cell.angle_alpha   90.00
_cell.angle_beta   90.00
_cell.angle_gamma   90.00
#
_symmetry.space_group_name_H-M   'P 1'
#
loop_
_entity.id
_entity.type
_entity.pdbx_description
1 polymer ?
#
loop_
_entity_poly.entity_id
_entity_poly.type
_entity_poly.pdbx_seq_one_letter_code
_entity_poly.pdbx_strand_id
1 'polypeptide(L)'
;MVSGSGISARRIVVDARHHMLGRLSSILAKELLNGQRVVVVRCEEICLSGGLVRQKMKYLRFLRKRMNTKPSHGPIHFRAPSKILWRTIRGMIPHKTKRGAAALARLKVYEGVPPPYDKIKRMVIPDALKVLRLQAGHKYCLLGKLSSEVGWNHYDTIKNNLSCAQTVVPHLTHLSPCCCEFRWLQELENKRKERAQVAYERRKQLAKLRVKAEKAAEEKLGPQLAVIEPIKEQVKIPIEKPYIYLKGEGKRKTNVTWDGHESINTDATFISEADYTLVKSITFINSYNIPPKGSNVVIQAVAAMISGDKSTFYRCGFIGVQDTLWDEQGRHYFKLCTIVGAIDFIFGNGQSIYERCALVVNAGRLNGPGFITAQGRTSQHDQSGFVFKNCEVFGTGFTYLGRPWRDYARVLFYDCSMSNVVVSPGWYAWNSSGRENQLTFSEENCNGIGSNTTQRVPWATKLSQQELQQLTSLSFIDNEGWIMKQPLKVL
;
A
#
# COMPACT_ATOMS: atom_id res chain seq x y z
N MET A 1 -18.68 3.06 28.50
CA MET A 1 -18.90 4.11 29.51
C MET A 1 -18.99 5.46 28.81
N VAL A 2 -20.16 6.08 28.90
CA VAL A 2 -20.45 7.43 28.42
C VAL A 2 -20.08 8.37 29.56
N SER A 3 -18.95 9.07 29.46
CA SER A 3 -18.67 10.18 30.38
C SER A 3 -19.42 11.41 29.86
N GLY A 4 -20.59 11.65 30.46
CA GLY A 4 -21.30 12.92 30.34
C GLY A 4 -20.48 14.03 30.96
N SER A 5 -20.15 15.03 30.14
CA SER A 5 -19.84 16.38 30.60
C SER A 5 -20.73 17.34 29.82
N GLY A 6 -21.80 17.81 30.47
CA GLY A 6 -22.75 18.79 29.98
C GLY A 6 -22.14 20.20 29.87
N ILE A 7 -21.07 20.34 29.09
CA ILE A 7 -20.51 21.62 28.67
C ILE A 7 -20.52 21.60 27.15
N SER A 8 -21.26 22.53 26.55
CA SER A 8 -21.41 22.69 25.10
C SER A 8 -20.06 22.51 24.41
N ALA A 9 -19.89 21.41 23.65
CA ALA A 9 -18.67 21.13 22.91
C ALA A 9 -18.28 22.38 22.11
N ARG A 10 -17.13 22.98 22.45
CA ARG A 10 -16.63 24.23 21.88
C ARG A 10 -16.74 24.19 20.36
N ARG A 11 -17.48 25.14 19.79
CA ARG A 11 -17.69 25.22 18.35
C ARG A 11 -16.40 25.66 17.66
N ILE A 12 -15.89 24.83 16.78
CA ILE A 12 -14.68 25.11 16.00
C ILE A 12 -15.08 25.66 14.64
N VAL A 13 -14.58 26.85 14.30
CA VAL A 13 -14.77 27.44 12.97
C VAL A 13 -13.49 27.25 12.18
N VAL A 14 -13.57 26.53 11.07
CA VAL A 14 -12.46 26.21 10.17
C VAL A 14 -12.57 27.05 8.91
N ASP A 15 -11.49 27.72 8.58
CA ASP A 15 -11.31 28.39 7.31
C ASP A 15 -10.81 27.42 6.25
N ALA A 16 -11.57 27.22 5.17
CA ALA A 16 -11.23 26.25 4.14
C ALA A 16 -10.32 26.79 3.02
N ARG A 17 -9.95 28.08 3.07
CA ARG A 17 -9.08 28.73 2.09
C ARG A 17 -7.80 27.93 1.85
N HIS A 18 -7.51 27.62 0.58
CA HIS A 18 -6.30 26.89 0.15
C HIS A 18 -6.10 25.51 0.79
N HIS A 19 -7.15 24.87 1.32
CA HIS A 19 -7.07 23.50 1.81
C HIS A 19 -7.38 22.49 0.70
N MET A 20 -6.73 21.33 0.73
CA MET A 20 -7.01 20.22 -0.19
C MET A 20 -8.29 19.49 0.22
N LEU A 21 -9.30 19.45 -0.66
CA LEU A 21 -10.65 18.93 -0.36
C LEU A 21 -10.64 17.57 0.36
N GLY A 22 -9.89 16.61 -0.18
CA GLY A 22 -9.84 15.25 0.36
C GLY A 22 -9.22 15.17 1.75
N ARG A 23 -8.11 15.90 1.98
CA ARG A 23 -7.40 15.91 3.28
C ARG A 23 -8.21 16.65 4.33
N LEU A 24 -8.77 17.81 3.97
CA LEU A 24 -9.67 18.57 4.82
C LEU A 24 -10.85 17.72 5.26
N SER A 25 -11.53 17.04 4.32
CA SER A 25 -12.69 16.20 4.62
C SER A 25 -12.36 15.05 5.58
N SER A 26 -11.18 14.44 5.44
CA SER A 26 -10.75 13.33 6.29
C SER A 26 -10.50 13.76 7.74
N ILE A 27 -9.89 14.93 7.94
CA ILE A 27 -9.64 15.47 9.28
C ILE A 27 -10.96 15.87 9.94
N LEU A 28 -11.82 16.58 9.21
CA LEU A 28 -13.14 16.98 9.70
C LEU A 28 -14.01 15.77 10.08
N ALA A 29 -14.01 14.70 9.28
CA ALA A 29 -14.77 13.48 9.58
C ALA A 29 -14.35 12.84 10.92
N LYS A 30 -13.04 12.83 11.23
CA LYS A 30 -12.53 12.31 12.51
C LYS A 30 -12.97 13.18 13.68
N GLU A 31 -12.85 14.50 13.56
CA GLU A 31 -13.26 15.43 14.64
C GLU A 31 -14.76 15.36 14.94
N LEU A 32 -15.60 15.20 13.90
CA LEU A 32 -17.05 15.03 14.07
C LEU A 32 -17.39 13.73 14.81
N LEU A 33 -16.68 12.64 14.52
CA LEU A 33 -16.86 11.34 15.21
C LEU A 33 -16.36 11.38 16.67
N ASN A 34 -15.40 12.25 16.97
CA ASN A 34 -14.85 12.44 18.31
C ASN A 34 -15.76 13.22 19.25
N GLY A 35 -16.75 13.98 18.74
CA GLY A 35 -17.51 14.86 19.63
C GLY A 35 -17.81 16.23 19.07
N GLN A 36 -16.90 16.76 18.23
CA GLN A 36 -16.76 18.19 18.05
C GLN A 36 -17.84 18.78 17.13
N ARG A 37 -18.24 20.02 17.42
CA ARG A 37 -19.11 20.82 16.55
C ARG A 37 -18.23 21.66 15.64
N VAL A 38 -18.27 21.39 14.34
CA VAL A 38 -17.39 22.02 13.36
C VAL A 38 -18.19 22.81 12.34
N VAL A 39 -17.78 24.06 12.12
CA VAL A 39 -18.31 24.94 11.09
C VAL A 39 -17.19 25.23 10.10
N VAL A 40 -17.42 25.01 8.81
CA VAL A 40 -16.45 25.31 7.75
C VAL A 40 -16.95 26.50 6.94
N VAL A 41 -16.09 27.50 6.76
CA VAL A 41 -16.36 28.71 5.98
C VAL A 41 -15.41 28.79 4.78
N ARG A 42 -15.76 29.59 3.77
CA ARG A 42 -15.02 29.74 2.50
C ARG A 42 -14.83 28.44 1.70
N CYS A 43 -15.89 27.65 1.58
CA CYS A 43 -15.84 26.39 0.83
C CYS A 43 -15.48 26.58 -0.66
N GLU A 44 -15.72 27.76 -1.23
CA GLU A 44 -15.38 28.12 -2.61
C GLU A 44 -13.86 28.19 -2.87
N GLU A 45 -13.05 28.44 -1.84
CA GLU A 45 -11.59 28.55 -1.94
C GLU A 45 -10.84 27.23 -1.66
N ILE A 46 -11.58 26.12 -1.54
CA ILE A 46 -11.01 24.79 -1.41
C ILE A 46 -10.29 24.37 -2.70
N CYS A 47 -9.15 23.74 -2.56
CA CYS A 47 -8.32 23.27 -3.67
C CYS A 47 -8.58 21.80 -3.99
N LEU A 48 -8.63 21.50 -5.29
CA LEU A 48 -8.63 20.16 -5.88
C LEU A 48 -7.33 19.95 -6.65
N SER A 49 -6.71 18.78 -6.50
CA SER A 49 -5.51 18.41 -7.25
C SER A 49 -5.83 18.19 -8.73
N GLY A 50 -5.02 18.73 -9.63
CA GLY A 50 -5.23 18.65 -11.08
C GLY A 50 -5.90 19.91 -11.65
N GLY A 51 -5.61 20.21 -12.92
CA GLY A 51 -6.12 21.40 -13.59
C GLY A 51 -7.65 21.41 -13.79
N LEU A 52 -8.20 22.60 -14.05
CA LEU A 52 -9.64 22.85 -14.16
C LEU A 52 -10.32 21.94 -15.19
N VAL A 53 -9.75 21.81 -16.39
CA VAL A 53 -10.32 21.00 -17.49
C VAL A 53 -10.51 19.54 -17.06
N ARG A 54 -9.46 18.94 -16.47
CA ARG A 54 -9.50 17.55 -15.98
C ARG A 54 -10.59 17.36 -14.93
N GLN A 55 -10.70 18.30 -13.99
CA GLN A 55 -11.68 18.21 -12.91
C GLN A 55 -13.11 18.45 -13.43
N LYS A 56 -13.29 19.37 -14.38
CA LYS A 56 -14.56 19.60 -15.08
C LYS A 56 -15.03 18.33 -15.78
N MET A 57 -14.16 17.66 -16.55
CA MET A 57 -14.49 16.40 -17.23
C MET A 57 -14.90 15.30 -16.25
N LYS A 58 -14.19 15.15 -15.12
CA LYS A 58 -14.56 14.22 -14.04
C LYS A 58 -15.93 14.55 -13.47
N TYR A 59 -16.23 15.83 -13.26
CA TYR A 59 -17.50 16.28 -12.70
C TYR A 59 -18.67 16.08 -13.66
N LEU A 60 -18.48 16.42 -14.95
CA LEU A 60 -19.47 16.18 -16.00
C LEU A 60 -19.80 14.69 -16.14
N ARG A 61 -18.80 13.81 -16.05
CA ARG A 61 -19.03 12.35 -16.00
C ARG A 61 -19.85 11.93 -14.77
N PHE A 62 -19.65 12.59 -13.63
CA PHE A 62 -20.47 12.35 -12.44
C PHE A 62 -21.92 12.79 -12.65
N LEU A 63 -22.16 13.97 -13.26
CA LEU A 63 -23.50 14.47 -13.58
C LEU A 63 -24.29 13.57 -14.57
N ARG A 64 -23.59 12.77 -15.37
CA ARG A 64 -24.23 11.78 -16.26
C ARG A 64 -24.77 10.56 -15.52
N LYS A 65 -24.36 10.32 -14.26
CA LYS A 65 -24.87 9.18 -13.48
C LYS A 65 -26.31 9.45 -13.03
N ARG A 66 -27.29 8.72 -13.56
CA ARG A 66 -28.71 8.84 -13.22
C ARG A 66 -29.32 7.44 -13.08
N MET A 67 -30.40 7.32 -12.32
CA MET A 67 -31.20 6.10 -12.29
C MET A 67 -32.24 6.17 -13.41
N ASN A 68 -32.36 5.09 -14.20
CA ASN A 68 -33.24 5.05 -15.38
C ASN A 68 -34.73 5.00 -15.00
N THR A 69 -35.06 4.32 -13.89
CA THR A 69 -36.44 4.13 -13.45
C THR A 69 -37.00 5.37 -12.76
N LYS A 70 -36.49 5.71 -11.57
CA LYS A 70 -36.96 6.86 -10.78
C LYS A 70 -35.79 7.77 -10.40
N PRO A 71 -35.67 8.96 -11.02
CA PRO A 71 -34.56 9.88 -10.76
C PRO A 71 -34.36 10.23 -9.28
N SER A 72 -35.42 10.24 -8.46
CA SER A 72 -35.34 10.54 -7.03
C SER A 72 -34.60 9.48 -6.20
N HIS A 73 -34.53 8.23 -6.66
CA HIS A 73 -33.74 7.16 -6.03
C HIS A 73 -32.30 7.12 -6.53
N GLY A 74 -31.97 7.95 -7.53
CA GLY A 74 -30.63 8.06 -8.09
C GLY A 74 -29.67 8.92 -7.26
N PRO A 75 -28.39 9.02 -7.69
CA PRO A 75 -27.42 9.88 -7.05
C PRO A 75 -27.81 11.36 -7.14
N ILE A 76 -27.84 12.07 -6.01
CA ILE A 76 -28.05 13.52 -5.98
C ILE A 76 -26.73 14.25 -6.30
N HIS A 77 -26.81 15.17 -7.26
CA HIS A 77 -25.68 15.93 -7.77
C HIS A 77 -25.65 17.36 -7.21
N PHE A 78 -24.93 17.58 -6.13
CA PHE A 78 -24.79 18.91 -5.54
C PHE A 78 -23.83 19.78 -6.35
N ARG A 79 -24.20 20.99 -6.77
CA ARG A 79 -23.30 21.90 -7.51
C ARG A 79 -22.58 22.92 -6.61
N ALA A 80 -23.19 23.28 -5.49
CA ALA A 80 -22.64 24.25 -4.55
C ALA A 80 -21.40 23.70 -3.81
N PRO A 81 -20.30 24.49 -3.67
CA PRO A 81 -19.07 24.05 -3.00
C PRO A 81 -19.28 23.50 -1.58
N SER A 82 -20.14 24.12 -0.78
CA SER A 82 -20.44 23.66 0.58
C SER A 82 -21.07 22.26 0.56
N LYS A 83 -22.03 22.04 -0.34
CA LYS A 83 -22.73 20.76 -0.48
C LYS A 83 -21.83 19.68 -1.09
N ILE A 84 -20.90 20.05 -1.96
CA ILE A 84 -19.85 19.14 -2.44
C ILE A 84 -18.98 18.69 -1.26
N LEU A 85 -18.47 19.62 -0.45
CA LEU A 85 -17.69 19.29 0.75
C LEU A 85 -18.50 18.42 1.72
N TRP A 86 -19.76 18.79 2.00
CA TRP A 86 -20.65 18.02 2.86
C TRP A 86 -20.83 16.58 2.35
N ARG A 87 -21.03 16.40 1.04
CA ARG A 87 -21.15 15.06 0.43
C ARG A 87 -19.85 14.28 0.57
N THR A 88 -18.69 14.91 0.41
CA THR A 88 -17.38 14.28 0.60
C THR A 88 -17.19 13.81 2.04
N ILE A 89 -17.53 14.64 3.03
CA ILE A 89 -17.45 14.28 4.45
C ILE A 89 -18.47 13.20 4.80
N ARG A 90 -19.71 13.28 4.30
CA ARG A 90 -20.74 12.25 4.46
C ARG A 90 -20.26 10.89 3.94
N GLY A 91 -19.50 10.87 2.84
CA GLY A 91 -18.89 9.65 2.29
C GLY A 91 -17.81 9.02 3.18
N MET A 92 -17.24 9.78 4.12
CA MET A 92 -16.20 9.34 5.06
C MET A 92 -16.75 8.98 6.45
N ILE A 93 -18.04 9.21 6.71
CA ILE A 93 -18.71 8.92 7.99
C ILE A 93 -19.74 7.80 7.77
N PRO A 94 -19.90 6.83 8.69
CA PRO A 94 -20.96 5.83 8.67
C PRO A 94 -22.35 6.46 8.98
N HIS A 95 -22.79 7.40 8.16
CA HIS A 95 -23.94 8.28 8.39
C HIS A 95 -25.30 7.57 8.46
N LYS A 96 -25.39 6.31 8.01
CA LYS A 96 -26.59 5.47 8.17
C LYS A 96 -26.78 4.96 9.61
N THR A 97 -25.74 4.99 10.43
CA THR A 97 -25.83 4.62 11.85
C THR A 97 -26.30 5.80 12.69
N LYS A 98 -26.97 5.57 13.82
CA LYS A 98 -27.39 6.63 14.76
C LYS A 98 -26.20 7.52 15.17
N ARG A 99 -25.05 6.91 15.48
CA ARG A 99 -23.81 7.63 15.82
C ARG A 99 -23.31 8.51 14.68
N GLY A 100 -23.27 7.98 13.46
CA GLY A 100 -22.80 8.71 12.28
C GLY A 100 -23.75 9.85 11.88
N ALA A 101 -25.07 9.63 11.98
CA ALA A 101 -26.06 10.67 11.76
C ALA A 101 -25.90 11.82 12.78
N ALA A 102 -25.73 11.50 14.06
CA ALA A 102 -25.46 12.49 15.11
C ALA A 102 -24.11 13.23 14.91
N ALA A 103 -23.08 12.55 14.37
CA ALA A 103 -21.82 13.19 14.01
C ALA A 103 -22.00 14.16 12.82
N LEU A 104 -22.73 13.76 11.78
CA LEU A 104 -22.97 14.61 10.62
C LEU A 104 -23.85 15.83 10.95
N ALA A 105 -24.79 15.71 11.89
CA ALA A 105 -25.61 16.83 12.38
C ALA A 105 -24.79 17.93 13.09
N ARG A 106 -23.56 17.62 13.53
CA ARG A 106 -22.65 18.59 14.15
C ARG A 106 -21.85 19.42 13.14
N LEU A 107 -21.92 19.09 11.85
CA LEU A 107 -21.23 19.79 10.78
C LEU A 107 -22.12 20.88 10.16
N LYS A 108 -21.59 22.10 10.06
CA LYS A 108 -22.14 23.16 9.21
C LYS A 108 -21.10 23.62 8.21
N VAL A 109 -21.51 23.89 6.98
CA VAL A 109 -20.62 24.28 5.88
C VAL A 109 -21.24 25.47 5.15
N TYR A 110 -20.43 26.48 4.84
CA TYR A 110 -20.88 27.72 4.22
C TYR A 110 -19.90 28.15 3.11
N GLU A 111 -20.46 28.70 2.04
CA GLU A 111 -19.73 29.55 1.11
C GLU A 111 -19.58 30.97 1.70
N GLY A 112 -18.42 31.58 1.48
CA GLY A 112 -18.07 32.84 2.14
C GLY A 112 -18.03 32.72 3.66
N VAL A 113 -18.25 33.84 4.36
CA VAL A 113 -18.20 33.92 5.82
C VAL A 113 -19.44 34.65 6.34
N PRO A 114 -20.55 33.93 6.59
CA PRO A 114 -21.77 34.56 7.06
C PRO A 114 -21.67 34.98 8.54
N PRO A 115 -22.33 36.08 8.95
CA PRO A 115 -22.51 36.40 10.37
C PRO A 115 -23.22 35.25 11.11
N PRO A 116 -22.81 34.85 12.33
CA PRO A 116 -21.84 35.49 13.24
C PRO A 116 -20.39 34.95 13.12
N TYR A 117 -20.06 34.19 12.07
CA TYR A 117 -18.73 33.55 11.94
C TYR A 117 -17.65 34.49 11.41
N ASP A 118 -18.04 35.68 10.97
CA ASP A 118 -17.19 36.80 10.60
C ASP A 118 -16.36 37.31 11.79
N LYS A 119 -17.00 37.42 12.97
CA LYS A 119 -16.39 37.91 14.22
C LYS A 119 -15.67 36.82 15.02
N ILE A 120 -15.90 35.55 14.69
CA ILE A 120 -15.30 34.41 15.42
C ILE A 120 -13.92 34.10 14.86
N LYS A 121 -12.95 33.80 15.75
CA LYS A 121 -11.61 33.35 15.35
C LYS A 121 -11.72 32.06 14.54
N ARG A 122 -11.26 32.13 13.29
CA ARG A 122 -11.23 31.01 12.34
C ARG A 122 -9.88 30.28 12.47
N MET A 123 -9.93 28.96 12.45
CA MET A 123 -8.75 28.10 12.50
C MET A 123 -8.41 27.57 11.11
N VAL A 124 -7.12 27.48 10.83
CA VAL A 124 -6.58 26.85 9.63
C VAL A 124 -6.02 25.49 10.03
N ILE A 125 -6.21 24.46 9.20
CA ILE A 125 -5.69 23.11 9.44
C ILE A 125 -4.40 22.94 8.64
N PRO A 126 -3.20 23.04 9.27
CA PRO A 126 -1.94 23.02 8.53
C PRO A 126 -1.78 21.74 7.71
N ASP A 127 -2.18 20.60 8.28
CA ASP A 127 -2.08 19.30 7.64
C ASP A 127 -2.92 19.15 6.37
N ALA A 128 -3.86 20.04 6.09
CA ALA A 128 -4.67 20.01 4.89
C ALA A 128 -4.35 21.16 3.91
N LEU A 129 -3.40 22.04 4.23
CA LEU A 129 -3.02 23.15 3.34
C LEU A 129 -2.38 22.64 2.04
N LYS A 130 -2.79 23.24 0.92
CA LYS A 130 -2.25 22.98 -0.42
C LYS A 130 -0.72 23.09 -0.45
N VAL A 131 -0.17 24.15 0.14
CA VAL A 131 1.28 24.44 0.12
C VAL A 131 2.10 23.31 0.73
N LEU A 132 1.56 22.60 1.72
CA LEU A 132 2.24 21.49 2.39
C LEU A 132 1.98 20.13 1.73
N ARG A 133 0.94 20.02 0.89
CA ARG A 133 0.46 18.74 0.35
C ARG A 133 0.61 18.59 -1.15
N LEU A 134 0.76 19.67 -1.88
CA LEU A 134 0.96 19.70 -3.32
C LEU A 134 2.35 20.26 -3.62
N GLN A 135 3.16 19.50 -4.36
CA GLN A 135 4.48 19.96 -4.80
C GLN A 135 4.37 21.22 -5.67
N ALA A 136 5.38 22.08 -5.60
CA ALA A 136 5.47 23.26 -6.46
C ALA A 136 5.44 22.83 -7.95
N GLY A 137 4.72 23.60 -8.77
CA GLY A 137 4.53 23.30 -10.21
C GLY A 137 3.32 22.43 -10.56
N HIS A 138 2.73 21.69 -9.60
CA HIS A 138 1.55 20.88 -9.89
C HIS A 138 0.27 21.72 -10.05
N LYS A 139 -0.47 21.47 -11.13
CA LYS A 139 -1.74 22.16 -11.41
C LYS A 139 -2.80 21.81 -10.36
N TYR A 140 -3.58 22.80 -9.95
CA TYR A 140 -4.75 22.66 -9.07
C TYR A 140 -5.90 23.51 -9.59
N CYS A 141 -7.12 23.26 -9.10
CA CYS A 141 -8.26 24.12 -9.34
C CYS A 141 -8.98 24.46 -8.03
N LEU A 142 -9.62 25.63 -8.00
CA LEU A 142 -10.50 26.02 -6.90
C LEU A 142 -11.88 25.39 -7.08
N LEU A 143 -12.46 24.95 -5.98
CA LEU A 143 -13.76 24.29 -5.95
C LEU A 143 -14.86 25.24 -6.42
N GLY A 144 -14.80 26.52 -6.03
CA GLY A 144 -15.74 27.53 -6.51
C GLY A 144 -15.70 27.72 -8.03
N LYS A 145 -14.49 27.80 -8.62
CA LYS A 145 -14.31 27.90 -10.07
C LYS A 145 -14.84 26.66 -10.81
N LEU A 146 -14.57 25.47 -10.27
CA LEU A 146 -15.13 24.22 -10.80
C LEU A 146 -16.66 24.21 -10.71
N SER A 147 -17.22 24.63 -9.57
CA SER A 147 -18.67 24.70 -9.35
C SER A 147 -19.35 25.66 -10.33
N SER A 148 -18.75 26.82 -10.59
CA SER A 148 -19.24 27.80 -11.58
C SER A 148 -19.39 27.16 -12.96
N GLU A 149 -18.35 26.44 -13.41
CA GLU A 149 -18.30 25.75 -14.71
C GLU A 149 -19.31 24.61 -14.87
N VAL A 150 -19.90 24.12 -13.78
CA VAL A 150 -20.86 23.00 -13.77
C VAL A 150 -22.27 23.43 -13.36
N GLY A 151 -22.54 24.75 -13.35
CA GLY A 151 -23.87 25.34 -13.19
C GLY A 151 -24.17 25.84 -11.78
N TRP A 152 -23.19 26.41 -11.06
CA TRP A 152 -23.41 27.13 -9.81
C TRP A 152 -23.17 28.64 -10.00
N ASN A 153 -24.27 29.40 -10.09
CA ASN A 153 -24.25 30.80 -10.56
C ASN A 153 -23.89 31.84 -9.49
N HIS A 154 -23.54 31.44 -8.27
CA HIS A 154 -23.28 32.36 -7.15
C HIS A 154 -21.79 32.69 -6.95
N TYR A 155 -20.92 32.15 -7.81
CA TYR A 155 -19.47 32.29 -7.66
C TYR A 155 -19.02 33.76 -7.73
N ASP A 156 -19.51 34.51 -8.72
CA ASP A 156 -19.12 35.92 -8.92
C ASP A 156 -19.67 36.81 -7.80
N THR A 157 -20.90 36.57 -7.33
CA THR A 157 -21.48 37.30 -6.19
C THR A 157 -20.64 37.14 -4.92
N ILE A 158 -20.18 35.92 -4.63
CA ILE A 158 -19.35 35.64 -3.45
C ILE A 158 -17.96 36.24 -3.60
N LYS A 159 -17.37 36.18 -4.81
CA LYS A 159 -16.07 36.77 -5.11
C LYS A 159 -16.10 38.30 -4.97
N ASN A 160 -17.15 38.96 -5.45
CA ASN A 160 -17.31 40.41 -5.36
C ASN A 160 -17.53 40.88 -3.90
N ASN A 161 -18.28 40.11 -3.12
CA ASN A 161 -18.46 40.39 -1.69
C ASN A 161 -17.16 40.23 -0.88
N LEU A 162 -16.24 39.36 -1.32
CA LEU A 162 -14.91 39.20 -0.70
C LEU A 162 -13.94 40.33 -1.09
N SER A 163 -14.00 40.85 -2.32
CA SER A 163 -13.17 42.00 -2.75
C SER A 163 -13.65 43.33 -2.17
N CYS A 164 -14.96 43.51 -1.97
CA CYS A 164 -15.50 44.74 -1.37
C CYS A 164 -15.11 44.90 0.12
N ALA A 165 -14.83 43.80 0.81
CA ALA A 165 -14.30 43.82 2.18
C ALA A 165 -12.81 44.21 2.28
N GLN A 166 -12.10 44.39 1.15
CA GLN A 166 -10.70 44.83 1.10
C GLN A 166 -10.55 46.33 0.78
N THR A 167 -11.63 47.06 0.49
CA THR A 167 -11.61 48.44 -0.02
C THR A 167 -11.64 49.54 1.05
N VAL A 168 -11.18 49.27 2.28
CA VAL A 168 -11.07 50.31 3.34
C VAL A 168 -9.63 50.42 3.82
N VAL A 169 -8.69 50.75 2.92
CA VAL A 169 -7.53 51.63 3.21
C VAL A 169 -7.02 52.20 1.86
N PRO A 170 -7.28 53.47 1.51
CA PRO A 170 -6.65 54.10 0.36
C PRO A 170 -5.47 54.95 0.84
N HIS A 171 -4.24 54.47 0.65
CA HIS A 171 -3.11 55.27 0.15
C HIS A 171 -1.83 54.45 0.07
N LEU A 172 -0.92 54.93 -0.78
CA LEU A 172 0.42 54.39 -1.09
C LEU A 172 0.49 53.38 -2.23
N THR A 173 0.11 53.84 -3.43
CA THR A 173 0.83 53.46 -4.65
C THR A 173 2.04 54.37 -4.80
N HIS A 174 3.22 53.87 -4.47
CA HIS A 174 4.53 54.16 -5.07
C HIS A 174 5.57 53.57 -4.13
N LEU A 175 6.35 52.60 -4.61
CA LEU A 175 7.79 52.44 -4.36
C LEU A 175 8.26 51.13 -5.02
N SER A 176 9.31 51.30 -5.82
CA SER A 176 10.22 50.28 -6.35
C SER A 176 10.67 49.27 -5.27
N PRO A 177 11.12 48.06 -5.66
CA PRO A 177 11.34 46.95 -4.72
C PRO A 177 12.46 47.29 -3.73
N CYS A 178 12.08 47.67 -2.52
CA CYS A 178 13.00 48.01 -1.45
C CYS A 178 13.53 46.73 -0.78
N CYS A 179 14.80 46.76 -0.35
CA CYS A 179 15.59 45.71 0.33
C CYS A 179 14.91 44.99 1.53
N CYS A 180 13.70 45.37 1.93
CA CYS A 180 12.93 44.80 3.04
C CYS A 180 12.36 43.40 2.73
N GLU A 181 12.02 43.11 1.47
CA GLU A 181 11.42 41.82 1.08
C GLU A 181 12.41 40.65 1.19
N PHE A 182 13.69 40.90 0.91
CA PHE A 182 14.76 39.91 1.04
C PHE A 182 15.09 39.59 2.51
N ARG A 183 15.10 40.60 3.40
CA ARG A 183 15.29 40.38 4.84
C ARG A 183 14.14 39.59 5.45
N TRP A 184 12.90 39.87 5.06
CA TRP A 184 11.73 39.17 5.58
C TRP A 184 11.67 37.71 5.12
N LEU A 185 12.07 37.42 3.88
CA LEU A 185 12.19 36.05 3.36
C LEU A 185 13.30 35.25 4.06
N GLN A 186 14.47 35.86 4.31
CA GLN A 186 15.54 35.23 5.11
C GLN A 186 15.10 34.97 6.55
N GLU A 187 14.35 35.89 7.15
CA GLU A 187 13.85 35.73 8.53
C GLU A 187 12.81 34.60 8.63
N LEU A 188 11.96 34.45 7.62
CA LEU A 188 11.02 33.33 7.51
C LEU A 188 11.73 31.99 7.27
N GLU A 189 12.80 31.99 6.49
CA GLU A 189 13.59 30.79 6.22
C GLU A 189 14.38 30.35 7.46
N ASN A 190 14.90 31.29 8.25
CA ASN A 190 15.53 31.02 9.54
C ASN A 190 14.51 30.50 10.55
N LYS A 191 13.31 31.11 10.66
CA LYS A 191 12.20 30.59 11.49
C LYS A 191 11.73 29.20 11.02
N ARG A 192 11.82 28.88 9.72
CA ARG A 192 11.55 27.54 9.18
C ARG A 192 12.62 26.54 9.61
N LYS A 193 13.91 26.89 9.55
CA LYS A 193 15.02 26.04 10.01
C LYS A 193 14.92 25.77 11.51
N GLU A 194 14.63 26.78 12.32
CA GLU A 194 14.40 26.62 13.77
C GLU A 194 13.21 25.71 14.08
N ARG A 195 12.06 25.92 13.41
CA ARG A 195 10.89 25.05 13.58
C ARG A 195 11.14 23.62 13.11
N ALA A 196 11.93 23.43 12.05
CA ALA A 196 12.34 22.12 11.58
C ALA A 196 13.26 21.43 12.60
N GLN A 197 14.19 22.16 13.20
CA GLN A 197 15.08 21.66 14.25
C GLN A 197 14.31 21.26 15.51
N VAL A 198 13.39 22.11 15.97
CA VAL A 198 12.51 21.82 17.12
C VAL A 198 11.60 20.62 16.81
N ALA A 199 11.08 20.51 15.59
CA ALA A 199 10.28 19.35 15.18
C ALA A 199 11.12 18.07 15.08
N TYR A 200 12.37 18.16 14.64
CA TYR A 200 13.32 17.06 14.59
C TYR A 200 13.66 16.56 16.00
N GLU A 201 14.04 17.47 16.91
CA GLU A 201 14.32 17.14 18.31
C GLU A 201 13.07 16.60 19.03
N ARG A 202 11.89 17.18 18.78
CA ARG A 202 10.63 16.64 19.31
C ARG A 202 10.32 15.25 18.77
N ARG A 203 10.59 14.96 17.50
CA ARG A 203 10.44 13.61 16.91
C ARG A 203 11.45 12.64 17.50
N LYS A 204 12.69 13.06 17.72
CA LYS A 204 13.75 12.26 18.35
C LYS A 204 13.41 11.93 19.81
N GLN A 205 12.90 12.91 20.57
CA GLN A 205 12.38 12.70 21.93
C GLN A 205 11.13 11.81 21.93
N LEU A 206 10.19 12.01 21.00
CA LEU A 206 8.99 11.17 20.88
C LEU A 206 9.35 9.73 20.49
N ALA A 207 10.38 9.53 19.67
CA ALA A 207 10.91 8.21 19.32
C ALA A 207 11.57 7.54 20.54
N LYS A 208 12.39 8.27 21.31
CA LYS A 208 12.94 7.76 22.58
C LYS A 208 11.85 7.41 23.60
N LEU A 209 10.82 8.26 23.74
CA LEU A 209 9.68 8.01 24.61
C LEU A 209 8.82 6.84 24.11
N ARG A 210 8.68 6.66 22.80
CA ARG A 210 8.02 5.50 22.20
C ARG A 210 8.77 4.20 22.48
N VAL A 211 10.09 4.18 22.28
CA VAL A 211 10.92 3.01 22.61
C VAL A 211 10.85 2.71 24.12
N LYS A 212 10.86 3.74 24.97
CA LYS A 212 10.68 3.57 26.42
C LYS A 212 9.28 3.07 26.78
N ALA A 213 8.24 3.56 26.10
CA ALA A 213 6.85 3.14 26.30
C ALA A 213 6.58 1.74 25.73
N GLU A 214 7.23 1.36 24.63
CA GLU A 214 7.24 0.01 24.09
C GLU A 214 7.93 -0.93 25.07
N LYS A 215 9.10 -0.58 25.59
CA LYS A 215 9.79 -1.38 26.61
C LYS A 215 8.99 -1.51 27.92
N ALA A 216 8.35 -0.44 28.37
CA ALA A 216 7.45 -0.47 29.54
C ALA A 216 6.13 -1.21 29.26
N ALA A 217 5.66 -1.20 28.01
CA ALA A 217 4.52 -2.00 27.58
C ALA A 217 4.90 -3.47 27.47
N GLU A 218 6.10 -3.81 26.98
CA GLU A 218 6.67 -5.16 26.96
C GLU A 218 6.87 -5.71 28.37
N GLU A 219 7.35 -4.90 29.33
CA GLU A 219 7.42 -5.29 30.75
C GLU A 219 6.03 -5.50 31.36
N LYS A 220 5.02 -4.69 30.98
CA LYS A 220 3.63 -4.84 31.46
C LYS A 220 2.84 -5.93 30.74
N LEU A 221 3.20 -6.27 29.50
CA LEU A 221 2.66 -7.38 28.71
C LEU A 221 3.42 -8.68 28.97
N GLY A 222 4.63 -8.65 29.54
CA GLY A 222 5.40 -9.83 29.92
C GLY A 222 4.60 -10.85 30.76
N PRO A 223 3.71 -10.44 31.68
CA PRO A 223 2.82 -11.34 32.40
C PRO A 223 1.58 -11.81 31.61
N GLN A 224 1.19 -11.13 30.51
CA GLN A 224 0.00 -11.44 29.69
C GLN A 224 0.32 -12.06 28.31
N LEU A 225 1.57 -11.96 27.84
CA LEU A 225 2.09 -12.64 26.65
C LEU A 225 2.50 -14.09 26.94
N ALA A 226 2.42 -14.53 28.19
CA ALA A 226 2.59 -15.93 28.57
C ALA A 226 1.46 -16.85 28.06
N VAL A 227 0.48 -16.34 27.30
CA VAL A 227 -0.58 -17.14 26.66
C VAL A 227 -0.91 -16.65 25.23
N ILE A 228 0.09 -16.54 24.36
CA ILE A 228 -0.07 -16.93 22.93
C ILE A 228 1.24 -17.64 22.58
N GLU A 229 1.30 -18.93 22.87
CA GLU A 229 2.42 -19.75 22.42
C GLU A 229 2.49 -19.71 20.88
N PRO A 230 3.69 -19.62 20.26
CA PRO A 230 3.82 -19.87 18.84
C PRO A 230 3.24 -21.24 18.53
N ILE A 231 2.34 -21.33 17.57
CA ILE A 231 1.71 -22.59 17.21
C ILE A 231 2.80 -23.48 16.63
N LYS A 232 3.27 -24.46 17.42
CA LYS A 232 4.25 -25.45 17.02
C LYS A 232 3.55 -26.67 16.46
N GLU A 233 2.95 -26.51 15.30
CA GLU A 233 2.21 -27.57 14.65
C GLU A 233 2.52 -27.60 13.16
N GLN A 234 2.43 -28.79 12.60
CA GLN A 234 2.31 -28.95 11.17
C GLN A 234 0.83 -28.85 10.78
N VAL A 235 0.52 -28.00 9.81
CA VAL A 235 -0.84 -27.82 9.30
C VAL A 235 -0.95 -28.44 7.91
N LYS A 236 -1.81 -29.45 7.76
CA LYS A 236 -2.12 -30.06 6.46
C LYS A 236 -3.58 -29.82 6.07
N ILE A 237 -3.81 -29.23 4.90
CA ILE A 237 -5.10 -29.17 4.22
C ILE A 237 -5.08 -30.23 3.11
N PRO A 238 -5.77 -31.36 3.32
CA PRO A 238 -5.76 -32.47 2.38
C PRO A 238 -6.65 -32.17 1.17
N ILE A 239 -6.39 -32.84 0.05
CA ILE A 239 -7.02 -32.57 -1.25
C ILE A 239 -8.56 -32.62 -1.23
N GLU A 240 -9.16 -33.39 -0.33
CA GLU A 240 -10.62 -33.55 -0.22
C GLU A 240 -11.34 -32.34 0.40
N LYS A 241 -10.60 -31.32 0.83
CA LYS A 241 -11.15 -30.13 1.52
C LYS A 241 -10.95 -28.84 0.72
N PRO A 242 -11.55 -28.68 -0.47
CA PRO A 242 -11.43 -27.44 -1.23
C PRO A 242 -12.16 -26.26 -0.56
N TYR A 243 -11.86 -25.05 -1.01
CA TYR A 243 -12.49 -23.79 -0.53
C TYR A 243 -12.22 -23.44 0.93
N ILE A 244 -11.07 -23.86 1.47
CA ILE A 244 -10.66 -23.51 2.82
C ILE A 244 -10.18 -22.06 2.87
N TYR A 245 -10.68 -21.30 3.84
CA TYR A 245 -10.23 -19.94 4.11
C TYR A 245 -9.59 -19.85 5.49
N LEU A 246 -8.25 -19.74 5.52
CA LEU A 246 -7.47 -19.49 6.73
C LEU A 246 -7.19 -17.99 6.90
N LYS A 247 -7.46 -17.46 8.08
CA LYS A 247 -7.31 -16.03 8.37
C LYS A 247 -6.68 -15.80 9.75
N GLY A 248 -5.44 -15.35 9.75
CA GLY A 248 -4.73 -14.89 10.94
C GLY A 248 -5.11 -13.46 11.36
N GLU A 249 -4.74 -13.10 12.59
CA GLU A 249 -4.91 -11.75 13.13
C GLU A 249 -3.92 -10.73 12.55
N GLY A 250 -2.85 -11.21 11.91
CA GLY A 250 -1.79 -10.42 11.34
C GLY A 250 -0.52 -11.23 11.15
N LYS A 251 0.20 -10.97 10.05
CA LYS A 251 1.48 -11.62 9.72
C LYS A 251 2.50 -11.64 10.89
N ARG A 252 2.49 -10.62 11.76
CA ARG A 252 3.40 -10.52 12.93
C ARG A 252 2.83 -11.11 14.23
N LYS A 253 1.58 -11.56 14.22
CA LYS A 253 0.84 -12.04 15.39
C LYS A 253 0.53 -13.53 15.30
N THR A 254 0.26 -14.02 14.09
CA THR A 254 -0.12 -15.40 13.84
C THR A 254 1.01 -16.09 13.09
N ASN A 255 1.80 -16.89 13.82
CA ASN A 255 2.90 -17.67 13.30
C ASN A 255 2.64 -19.16 13.55
N VAL A 256 2.76 -19.96 12.50
CA VAL A 256 2.80 -21.42 12.56
C VAL A 256 4.25 -21.81 12.32
N THR A 257 4.84 -22.55 13.24
CA THR A 257 6.26 -22.91 13.23
C THR A 257 6.44 -24.41 13.34
N TRP A 258 7.27 -24.98 12.48
CA TRP A 258 7.70 -26.38 12.56
C TRP A 258 9.20 -26.49 12.27
N ASP A 259 9.79 -27.66 12.44
CA ASP A 259 11.22 -27.93 12.23
C ASP A 259 11.50 -29.24 11.48
N GLY A 260 10.50 -29.81 10.80
CA GLY A 260 10.66 -30.98 9.94
C GLY A 260 11.55 -30.70 8.71
N HIS A 261 12.37 -31.70 8.32
CA HIS A 261 13.48 -31.52 7.37
C HIS A 261 13.98 -32.82 6.70
N GLU A 262 13.43 -33.99 7.01
CA GLU A 262 13.93 -35.28 6.48
C GLU A 262 13.30 -35.61 5.12
N SER A 263 12.02 -35.26 4.94
CA SER A 263 11.27 -35.49 3.71
C SER A 263 10.55 -34.22 3.28
N ILE A 264 10.90 -33.72 2.08
CA ILE A 264 10.37 -32.48 1.50
C ILE A 264 8.83 -32.56 1.37
N ASN A 265 8.27 -33.75 1.10
CA ASN A 265 6.85 -33.97 0.82
C ASN A 265 5.98 -34.04 2.07
N THR A 266 6.55 -34.46 3.20
CA THR A 266 5.79 -34.74 4.42
C THR A 266 6.05 -33.75 5.52
N ASP A 267 7.17 -33.03 5.48
CA ASP A 267 7.69 -32.31 6.65
C ASP A 267 7.52 -30.79 6.56
N ALA A 268 6.86 -30.30 5.50
CA ALA A 268 6.57 -28.88 5.37
C ALA A 268 5.71 -28.38 6.54
N THR A 269 6.00 -27.18 7.06
CA THR A 269 5.21 -26.59 8.16
C THR A 269 3.73 -26.42 7.80
N PHE A 270 3.46 -26.02 6.55
CA PHE A 270 2.13 -25.91 5.99
C PHE A 270 2.05 -26.67 4.67
N ILE A 271 1.08 -27.57 4.56
CA ILE A 271 0.82 -28.37 3.37
C ILE A 271 -0.59 -28.04 2.88
N SER A 272 -0.72 -27.61 1.63
CA SER A 272 -2.01 -27.31 1.01
C SER A 272 -2.16 -28.05 -0.32
N GLU A 273 -2.85 -29.18 -0.26
CA GLU A 273 -3.19 -30.00 -1.43
C GLU A 273 -4.58 -29.65 -2.01
N ALA A 274 -5.39 -28.90 -1.25
CA ALA A 274 -6.76 -28.57 -1.64
C ALA A 274 -6.87 -27.36 -2.57
N ASP A 275 -7.72 -27.49 -3.58
CA ASP A 275 -8.06 -26.40 -4.50
C ASP A 275 -8.80 -25.25 -3.80
N TYR A 276 -8.65 -24.05 -4.36
CA TYR A 276 -9.27 -22.82 -3.87
C TYR A 276 -8.91 -22.46 -2.43
N THR A 277 -7.72 -22.86 -1.98
CA THR A 277 -7.24 -22.51 -0.65
C THR A 277 -6.90 -21.02 -0.59
N LEU A 278 -7.46 -20.35 0.40
CA LEU A 278 -7.28 -18.92 0.62
C LEU A 278 -6.64 -18.69 1.98
N VAL A 279 -5.48 -18.07 2.01
CA VAL A 279 -4.76 -17.78 3.26
C VAL A 279 -4.51 -16.29 3.38
N LYS A 280 -4.78 -15.74 4.56
CA LYS A 280 -4.56 -14.32 4.84
C LYS A 280 -3.91 -14.08 6.18
N SER A 281 -2.89 -13.22 6.17
CA SER A 281 -2.30 -12.65 7.38
C SER A 281 -1.72 -13.70 8.36
N ILE A 282 -1.16 -14.79 7.84
CA ILE A 282 -0.47 -15.85 8.62
C ILE A 282 0.97 -15.94 8.15
N THR A 283 1.90 -16.23 9.06
CA THR A 283 3.30 -16.54 8.73
C THR A 283 3.57 -18.01 9.01
N PHE A 284 4.12 -18.71 8.01
CA PHE A 284 4.61 -20.08 8.13
C PHE A 284 6.13 -20.07 8.21
N ILE A 285 6.68 -20.75 9.22
CA ILE A 285 8.10 -20.71 9.54
C ILE A 285 8.62 -22.14 9.66
N ASN A 286 9.60 -22.50 8.84
CA ASN A 286 10.43 -23.65 9.13
C ASN A 286 11.67 -23.19 9.90
N SER A 287 11.77 -23.62 11.15
CA SER A 287 12.78 -23.18 12.10
C SER A 287 14.03 -24.07 12.14
N TYR A 288 14.06 -25.19 11.39
CA TYR A 288 15.21 -26.11 11.40
C TYR A 288 16.55 -25.39 11.11
N ASN A 289 16.53 -24.50 10.12
CA ASN A 289 17.70 -23.72 9.72
C ASN A 289 17.82 -22.34 10.42
N ILE A 290 16.97 -22.01 11.42
CA ILE A 290 16.84 -20.66 12.02
C ILE A 290 16.80 -20.67 13.58
N PRO A 291 17.74 -20.02 14.29
CA PRO A 291 19.17 -19.93 14.02
C PRO A 291 19.83 -21.30 14.28
N PRO A 292 21.03 -21.57 13.74
CA PRO A 292 21.68 -22.87 13.95
C PRO A 292 21.91 -23.09 15.44
N LYS A 293 21.12 -23.97 16.06
CA LYS A 293 21.49 -24.58 17.33
C LYS A 293 22.63 -25.54 17.02
N GLY A 294 23.86 -25.05 17.12
CA GLY A 294 25.03 -25.85 16.78
C GLY A 294 25.16 -26.07 15.27
N SER A 295 26.24 -26.75 14.90
CA SER A 295 26.76 -27.04 13.57
C SER A 295 25.84 -27.83 12.62
N ASN A 296 24.52 -27.61 12.64
CA ASN A 296 23.58 -28.34 11.78
C ASN A 296 23.86 -28.02 10.31
N VAL A 297 23.96 -29.08 9.51
CA VAL A 297 24.13 -28.98 8.06
C VAL A 297 22.87 -28.34 7.49
N VAL A 298 23.04 -27.34 6.63
CA VAL A 298 21.92 -26.74 5.90
C VAL A 298 21.36 -27.79 4.96
N ILE A 299 20.11 -28.19 5.20
CA ILE A 299 19.35 -29.13 4.39
C ILE A 299 17.96 -28.54 4.07
N GLN A 300 17.26 -29.21 3.16
CA GLN A 300 15.93 -28.81 2.71
C GLN A 300 14.95 -28.75 3.88
N ALA A 301 14.29 -27.61 4.07
CA ALA A 301 13.36 -27.41 5.18
C ALA A 301 12.22 -26.49 4.76
N VAL A 302 11.11 -27.10 4.33
CA VAL A 302 10.00 -26.40 3.69
C VAL A 302 9.10 -25.72 4.73
N ALA A 303 8.83 -24.43 4.54
CA ALA A 303 7.88 -23.67 5.36
C ALA A 303 6.45 -23.79 4.81
N ALA A 304 6.29 -23.86 3.49
CA ALA A 304 4.99 -24.14 2.89
C ALA A 304 5.12 -24.91 1.58
N MET A 305 4.30 -25.95 1.43
CA MET A 305 4.10 -26.73 0.21
C MET A 305 2.68 -26.51 -0.31
N ILE A 306 2.55 -26.14 -1.57
CA ILE A 306 1.27 -25.75 -2.18
C ILE A 306 1.12 -26.48 -3.52
N SER A 307 0.10 -27.32 -3.62
CA SER A 307 -0.19 -28.14 -4.80
C SER A 307 -1.64 -28.10 -5.25
N GLY A 308 -2.54 -27.54 -4.43
CA GLY A 308 -3.94 -27.31 -4.78
C GLY A 308 -4.14 -26.09 -5.70
N ASP A 309 -4.90 -26.26 -6.78
CA ASP A 309 -5.10 -25.26 -7.81
C ASP A 309 -5.91 -24.05 -7.32
N LYS A 310 -5.68 -22.87 -7.90
CA LYS A 310 -6.41 -21.61 -7.61
C LYS A 310 -6.27 -21.14 -6.15
N SER A 311 -5.08 -21.32 -5.59
CA SER A 311 -4.76 -20.90 -4.22
C SER A 311 -4.28 -19.44 -4.16
N THR A 312 -4.75 -18.68 -3.16
CA THR A 312 -4.38 -17.28 -2.95
C THR A 312 -3.78 -17.06 -1.56
N PHE A 313 -2.63 -16.40 -1.52
CA PHE A 313 -1.96 -15.99 -0.29
C PHE A 313 -1.88 -14.47 -0.22
N TYR A 314 -2.55 -13.87 0.77
CA TYR A 314 -2.62 -12.42 0.93
C TYR A 314 -2.03 -11.94 2.24
N ARG A 315 -0.95 -11.14 2.17
CA ARG A 315 -0.21 -10.66 3.34
C ARG A 315 0.32 -11.78 4.23
N CYS A 316 0.75 -12.88 3.62
CA CYS A 316 1.35 -14.00 4.33
C CYS A 316 2.86 -13.85 4.46
N GLY A 317 3.45 -14.58 5.40
CA GLY A 317 4.89 -14.73 5.55
C GLY A 317 5.31 -16.18 5.31
N PHE A 318 6.45 -16.38 4.65
CA PHE A 318 7.09 -17.67 4.48
C PHE A 318 8.55 -17.49 4.86
N ILE A 319 9.03 -18.22 5.86
CA ILE A 319 10.35 -18.00 6.44
C ILE A 319 11.07 -19.35 6.55
N GLY A 320 12.24 -19.44 5.92
CA GLY A 320 13.11 -20.60 5.93
C GLY A 320 14.53 -20.21 5.48
N VAL A 321 15.31 -21.20 5.03
CA VAL A 321 16.66 -20.99 4.48
C VAL A 321 16.80 -21.71 3.14
N GLN A 322 16.89 -23.04 3.15
CA GLN A 322 16.83 -23.84 1.93
C GLN A 322 15.40 -24.33 1.70
N ASP A 323 14.89 -24.22 0.47
CA ASP A 323 13.61 -24.76 0.02
C ASP A 323 12.41 -24.21 0.80
N THR A 324 12.38 -22.90 1.07
CA THR A 324 11.37 -22.27 1.96
C THR A 324 9.93 -22.42 1.46
N LEU A 325 9.67 -22.11 0.19
CA LEU A 325 8.34 -22.15 -0.41
C LEU A 325 8.37 -23.11 -1.60
N TRP A 326 7.72 -24.25 -1.41
CA TRP A 326 7.47 -25.21 -2.47
C TRP A 326 6.15 -24.91 -3.16
N ASP A 327 6.24 -24.13 -4.22
CA ASP A 327 5.15 -23.81 -5.14
C ASP A 327 5.06 -24.93 -6.21
N GLU A 328 4.52 -26.07 -5.78
CA GLU A 328 4.66 -27.36 -6.46
C GLU A 328 3.94 -27.39 -7.82
N GLN A 329 2.62 -27.22 -7.83
CA GLN A 329 1.79 -27.29 -9.04
C GLN A 329 0.49 -26.51 -8.86
N GLY A 330 -0.16 -26.15 -9.98
CA GLY A 330 -1.41 -25.40 -9.96
C GLY A 330 -1.23 -23.89 -10.13
N ARG A 331 -2.35 -23.16 -10.14
CA ARG A 331 -2.38 -21.70 -10.36
C ARG A 331 -2.43 -20.96 -9.03
N HIS A 332 -1.42 -20.15 -8.74
CA HIS A 332 -1.34 -19.47 -7.45
C HIS A 332 -1.17 -17.96 -7.56
N TYR A 333 -1.75 -17.25 -6.59
CA TYR A 333 -1.62 -15.81 -6.46
C TYR A 333 -1.08 -15.40 -5.09
N PHE A 334 0.15 -14.91 -5.05
CA PHE A 334 0.79 -14.38 -3.84
C PHE A 334 0.78 -12.86 -3.91
N LYS A 335 0.11 -12.20 -2.97
CA LYS A 335 0.03 -10.73 -2.96
C LYS A 335 0.38 -10.12 -1.61
N LEU A 336 1.28 -9.14 -1.62
CA LEU A 336 1.80 -8.47 -0.41
C LEU A 336 2.44 -9.45 0.59
N CYS A 337 2.99 -10.55 0.11
CA CYS A 337 3.63 -11.55 0.94
C CYS A 337 5.09 -11.20 1.22
N THR A 338 5.69 -11.86 2.20
CA THR A 338 7.13 -11.80 2.45
C THR A 338 7.68 -13.20 2.47
N ILE A 339 8.68 -13.44 1.64
CA ILE A 339 9.31 -14.74 1.48
C ILE A 339 10.78 -14.55 1.83
N VAL A 340 11.27 -15.30 2.82
CA VAL A 340 12.62 -15.19 3.35
C VAL A 340 13.34 -16.52 3.15
N GLY A 341 14.51 -16.49 2.51
CA GLY A 341 15.32 -17.69 2.33
C GLY A 341 16.66 -17.40 1.65
N ALA A 342 17.40 -18.46 1.34
CA ALA A 342 18.79 -18.37 0.86
C ALA A 342 19.05 -19.27 -0.36
N ILE A 343 18.69 -20.56 -0.31
CA ILE A 343 18.93 -21.52 -1.39
C ILE A 343 17.58 -22.00 -1.91
N ASP A 344 17.34 -21.86 -3.22
CA ASP A 344 16.13 -22.32 -3.92
C ASP A 344 14.84 -22.01 -3.19
N PHE A 345 14.77 -20.83 -2.55
CA PHE A 345 13.77 -20.62 -1.51
C PHE A 345 12.35 -20.41 -2.07
N ILE A 346 12.20 -20.26 -3.39
CA ILE A 346 10.95 -20.43 -4.13
C ILE A 346 11.20 -21.44 -5.24
N PHE A 347 10.62 -22.63 -5.14
CA PHE A 347 10.86 -23.70 -6.10
C PHE A 347 9.60 -24.48 -6.42
N GLY A 348 9.62 -25.26 -7.51
CA GLY A 348 8.49 -26.07 -7.96
C GLY A 348 8.04 -25.75 -9.38
N ASN A 349 6.86 -26.23 -9.76
CA ASN A 349 6.28 -26.13 -11.10
C ASN A 349 4.93 -25.38 -11.14
N GLY A 350 4.65 -24.54 -10.14
CA GLY A 350 3.46 -23.70 -10.12
C GLY A 350 3.37 -22.71 -11.29
N GLN A 351 2.13 -22.36 -11.66
CA GLN A 351 1.79 -21.24 -12.53
C GLN A 351 1.39 -20.05 -11.67
N SER A 352 2.35 -19.19 -11.34
CA SER A 352 2.21 -18.31 -10.17
C SER A 352 2.57 -16.86 -10.45
N ILE A 353 1.73 -15.95 -9.95
CA ILE A 353 2.06 -14.52 -9.86
C ILE A 353 2.35 -14.13 -8.42
N TYR A 354 3.55 -13.61 -8.21
CA TYR A 354 3.99 -12.96 -6.98
C TYR A 354 3.90 -11.45 -7.17
N GLU A 355 2.86 -10.81 -6.65
CA GLU A 355 2.60 -9.38 -6.84
C GLU A 355 2.88 -8.58 -5.56
N ARG A 356 3.73 -7.55 -5.66
CA ARG A 356 4.10 -6.66 -4.54
C ARG A 356 4.60 -7.42 -3.32
N CYS A 357 5.35 -8.50 -3.54
CA CYS A 357 5.96 -9.29 -2.49
C CYS A 357 7.35 -8.73 -2.14
N ALA A 358 7.77 -8.96 -0.90
CA ALA A 358 9.15 -8.73 -0.45
C ALA A 358 9.90 -10.07 -0.47
N LEU A 359 10.93 -10.16 -1.29
CA LEU A 359 11.81 -11.31 -1.42
C LEU A 359 13.08 -11.02 -0.63
N VAL A 360 13.19 -11.61 0.56
CA VAL A 360 14.23 -11.30 1.54
C VAL A 360 15.31 -12.36 1.49
N VAL A 361 16.47 -11.97 0.96
CA VAL A 361 17.65 -12.83 0.83
C VAL A 361 18.35 -12.96 2.17
N ASN A 362 18.53 -14.19 2.64
CA ASN A 362 19.22 -14.54 3.88
C ASN A 362 20.48 -15.38 3.60
N ALA A 363 21.28 -14.95 2.62
CA ALA A 363 22.46 -15.67 2.13
C ALA A 363 23.77 -15.24 2.80
N GLY A 364 23.75 -14.32 3.77
CA GLY A 364 24.96 -13.76 4.39
C GLY A 364 25.84 -14.76 5.14
N ARG A 365 25.36 -15.98 5.36
CA ARG A 365 26.08 -17.09 6.02
C ARG A 365 26.43 -18.24 5.07
N LEU A 366 26.09 -18.13 3.79
CA LEU A 366 26.43 -19.15 2.80
C LEU A 366 27.88 -18.97 2.33
N ASN A 367 28.55 -20.08 2.06
CA ASN A 367 29.85 -20.08 1.38
C ASN A 367 29.66 -19.93 -0.14
N GLY A 368 29.04 -18.83 -0.55
CA GLY A 368 28.70 -18.53 -1.94
C GLY A 368 27.35 -17.82 -2.09
N PRO A 369 26.97 -17.49 -3.32
CA PRO A 369 25.67 -16.90 -3.61
C PRO A 369 24.53 -17.91 -3.42
N GLY A 370 23.40 -17.41 -2.93
CA GLY A 370 22.12 -18.11 -2.87
C GLY A 370 21.36 -18.09 -4.21
N PHE A 371 20.12 -18.58 -4.18
CA PHE A 371 19.22 -18.61 -5.33
C PHE A 371 17.79 -18.29 -4.89
N ILE A 372 17.18 -17.30 -5.53
CA ILE A 372 15.78 -16.94 -5.24
C ILE A 372 14.84 -18.01 -5.78
N THR A 373 15.05 -18.45 -7.02
CA THR A 373 14.14 -19.36 -7.71
C THR A 373 14.80 -20.63 -8.23
N ALA A 374 14.08 -21.74 -8.12
CA ALA A 374 14.39 -23.00 -8.81
C ALA A 374 13.12 -23.55 -9.48
N GLN A 375 12.81 -23.05 -10.67
CA GLN A 375 11.57 -23.39 -11.37
C GLN A 375 11.73 -24.70 -12.16
N GLY A 376 10.71 -25.56 -12.09
CA GLY A 376 10.72 -26.96 -12.49
C GLY A 376 9.91 -27.30 -13.75
N ARG A 377 9.72 -26.38 -14.69
CA ARG A 377 8.99 -26.66 -15.93
C ARG A 377 9.73 -27.65 -16.81
N THR A 378 9.03 -28.70 -17.22
CA THR A 378 9.59 -29.85 -17.97
C THR A 378 9.27 -29.85 -19.46
N SER A 379 8.36 -28.99 -19.94
CA SER A 379 7.94 -28.95 -21.35
C SER A 379 7.64 -27.53 -21.80
N GLN A 380 7.89 -27.22 -23.07
CA GLN A 380 7.54 -25.91 -23.66
C GLN A 380 6.02 -25.66 -23.65
N HIS A 381 5.22 -26.73 -23.69
CA HIS A 381 3.76 -26.67 -23.76
C HIS A 381 3.11 -26.45 -22.40
N ASP A 382 3.88 -26.60 -21.31
CA ASP A 382 3.41 -26.32 -19.96
C ASP A 382 3.29 -24.80 -19.75
N GLN A 383 2.15 -24.39 -19.21
CA GLN A 383 1.82 -23.00 -18.91
C GLN A 383 2.37 -22.54 -17.55
N SER A 384 2.99 -23.43 -16.78
CA SER A 384 3.68 -23.11 -15.52
C SER A 384 4.79 -22.07 -15.65
N GLY A 385 5.15 -21.46 -14.54
CA GLY A 385 6.21 -20.45 -14.47
C GLY A 385 5.97 -19.47 -13.35
N PHE A 386 7.06 -18.84 -12.90
CA PHE A 386 7.01 -17.85 -11.82
C PHE A 386 7.13 -16.44 -12.37
N VAL A 387 6.13 -15.61 -12.08
CA VAL A 387 6.10 -14.20 -12.49
C VAL A 387 6.13 -13.32 -11.25
N PHE A 388 7.23 -12.61 -11.03
CA PHE A 388 7.40 -11.62 -9.98
C PHE A 388 7.07 -10.24 -10.52
N LYS A 389 6.01 -9.63 -9.99
CA LYS A 389 5.47 -8.35 -10.45
C LYS A 389 5.52 -7.31 -9.35
N ASN A 390 6.19 -6.19 -9.60
CA ASN A 390 6.33 -5.10 -8.64
C ASN A 390 6.88 -5.55 -7.26
N CYS A 391 7.79 -6.53 -7.24
CA CYS A 391 8.39 -7.05 -6.02
C CYS A 391 9.65 -6.27 -5.61
N GLU A 392 10.04 -6.42 -4.34
CA GLU A 392 11.29 -5.86 -3.80
C GLU A 392 12.23 -7.00 -3.41
N VAL A 393 13.46 -6.99 -3.94
CA VAL A 393 14.53 -7.95 -3.67
C VAL A 393 15.62 -7.28 -2.83
N PHE A 394 15.75 -7.70 -1.58
CA PHE A 394 16.75 -7.16 -0.66
C PHE A 394 17.14 -8.17 0.41
N GLY A 395 18.20 -7.91 1.17
CA GLY A 395 18.61 -8.81 2.23
C GLY A 395 20.10 -8.75 2.52
N THR A 396 20.66 -9.89 2.87
CA THR A 396 22.09 -10.06 3.22
C THR A 396 22.72 -11.17 2.40
N GLY A 397 24.01 -11.01 2.10
CA GLY A 397 24.75 -11.91 1.20
C GLY A 397 24.47 -11.63 -0.27
N PHE A 398 24.90 -12.57 -1.12
CA PHE A 398 24.72 -12.52 -2.56
C PHE A 398 23.74 -13.58 -3.03
N THR A 399 23.04 -13.34 -4.14
CA THR A 399 22.10 -14.29 -4.73
C THR A 399 22.04 -14.17 -6.24
N TYR A 400 21.80 -15.30 -6.89
CA TYR A 400 21.22 -15.33 -8.24
C TYR A 400 19.70 -15.17 -8.15
N LEU A 401 19.09 -14.64 -9.21
CA LEU A 401 17.63 -14.59 -9.38
C LEU A 401 17.03 -15.98 -9.54
N GLY A 402 17.78 -16.91 -10.12
CA GLY A 402 17.36 -18.29 -10.19
C GLY A 402 18.32 -19.22 -10.92
N ARG A 403 17.97 -20.49 -10.83
CA ARG A 403 18.57 -21.60 -11.58
C ARG A 403 17.48 -22.55 -12.07
N PRO A 404 17.66 -23.26 -13.20
CA PRO A 404 16.66 -24.19 -13.68
C PRO A 404 16.69 -25.48 -12.86
N TRP A 405 15.55 -25.86 -12.28
CA TRP A 405 15.41 -27.20 -11.71
C TRP A 405 15.12 -28.23 -12.81
N ARG A 406 14.47 -27.81 -13.89
CA ARG A 406 14.16 -28.61 -15.08
C ARG A 406 14.42 -27.81 -16.37
N ASP A 407 14.53 -28.52 -17.49
CA ASP A 407 15.12 -27.99 -18.73
C ASP A 407 14.29 -26.91 -19.46
N TYR A 408 13.02 -26.70 -19.10
CA TYR A 408 12.19 -25.64 -19.69
C TYR A 408 11.85 -24.53 -18.68
N ALA A 409 12.64 -24.39 -17.62
CA ALA A 409 12.32 -23.50 -16.51
C ALA A 409 11.97 -22.08 -16.97
N ARG A 410 10.90 -21.51 -16.39
CA ARG A 410 10.39 -20.19 -16.77
C ARG A 410 10.22 -19.27 -15.57
N VAL A 411 10.95 -18.16 -15.57
CA VAL A 411 10.93 -17.14 -14.52
C VAL A 411 11.01 -15.74 -15.13
N LEU A 412 10.13 -14.85 -14.67
CA LEU A 412 10.09 -13.45 -15.07
C LEU A 412 10.11 -12.54 -13.85
N PHE A 413 11.04 -11.59 -13.80
CA PHE A 413 10.99 -10.44 -12.91
C PHE A 413 10.56 -9.19 -13.69
N TYR A 414 9.40 -8.63 -13.34
CA TYR A 414 8.79 -7.48 -14.01
C TYR A 414 8.53 -6.33 -13.02
N ASP A 415 8.99 -5.12 -13.36
CA ASP A 415 8.87 -3.92 -12.50
C ASP A 415 9.43 -4.10 -11.07
N CYS A 416 10.43 -4.97 -10.89
CA CYS A 416 10.96 -5.27 -9.56
C CYS A 416 12.08 -4.30 -9.15
N SER A 417 12.20 -4.01 -7.86
CA SER A 417 13.33 -3.28 -7.30
C SER A 417 14.35 -4.26 -6.72
N MET A 418 15.60 -4.16 -7.16
CA MET A 418 16.68 -5.07 -6.78
C MET A 418 17.83 -4.31 -6.14
N SER A 419 18.10 -4.59 -4.87
CA SER A 419 19.29 -4.09 -4.17
C SER A 419 20.57 -4.79 -4.65
N ASN A 420 21.71 -4.40 -4.12
CA ASN A 420 23.04 -4.92 -4.48
C ASN A 420 23.30 -6.39 -4.08
N VAL A 421 22.29 -7.10 -3.58
CA VAL A 421 22.39 -8.54 -3.26
C VAL A 421 22.39 -9.43 -4.51
N VAL A 422 21.88 -8.93 -5.64
CA VAL A 422 21.83 -9.70 -6.89
C VAL A 422 23.20 -9.65 -7.58
N VAL A 423 23.78 -10.82 -7.86
CA VAL A 423 25.07 -10.93 -8.55
C VAL A 423 24.96 -10.51 -10.02
N SER A 424 26.05 -10.02 -10.60
CA SER A 424 26.04 -9.43 -11.94
C SER A 424 25.62 -10.39 -13.06
N PRO A 425 25.98 -11.71 -13.06
CA PRO A 425 25.46 -12.64 -14.07
C PRO A 425 23.94 -12.84 -13.99
N GLY A 426 23.32 -12.56 -12.82
CA GLY A 426 21.89 -12.63 -12.57
C GLY A 426 21.33 -14.04 -12.46
N TRP A 427 21.71 -14.94 -13.37
CA TRP A 427 21.17 -16.30 -13.48
C TRP A 427 22.29 -17.35 -13.53
N TYR A 428 21.94 -18.59 -13.17
CA TYR A 428 22.87 -19.71 -13.16
C TYR A 428 22.28 -20.90 -13.91
N ALA A 429 23.04 -21.49 -14.84
CA ALA A 429 22.53 -22.51 -15.76
C ALA A 429 22.36 -23.91 -15.13
N TRP A 430 23.04 -24.19 -14.00
CA TRP A 430 23.00 -25.50 -13.33
C TRP A 430 23.30 -26.65 -14.32
N ASN A 431 22.48 -27.71 -14.31
CA ASN A 431 22.59 -28.88 -15.17
C ASN A 431 22.02 -28.66 -16.58
N SER A 432 21.48 -27.47 -16.86
CA SER A 432 21.00 -27.09 -18.19
C SER A 432 22.08 -26.36 -19.00
N SER A 433 23.34 -26.38 -18.56
CA SER A 433 24.47 -25.90 -19.36
C SER A 433 24.53 -26.59 -20.72
N GLY A 434 24.60 -25.82 -21.80
CA GLY A 434 24.50 -26.28 -23.19
C GLY A 434 23.08 -26.47 -23.71
N ARG A 435 22.05 -26.24 -22.87
CA ARG A 435 20.62 -26.34 -23.20
C ARG A 435 19.85 -25.09 -22.75
N GLU A 436 20.55 -23.98 -22.54
CA GLU A 436 19.98 -22.74 -22.01
C GLU A 436 18.96 -22.10 -22.97
N ASN A 437 19.01 -22.45 -24.26
CA ASN A 437 18.03 -22.03 -25.26
C ASN A 437 16.59 -22.53 -24.99
N GLN A 438 16.42 -23.52 -24.12
CA GLN A 438 15.11 -24.04 -23.70
C GLN A 438 14.53 -23.26 -22.50
N LEU A 439 15.37 -22.50 -21.79
CA LEU A 439 15.01 -21.73 -20.61
C LEU A 439 14.32 -20.43 -20.99
N THR A 440 13.46 -19.93 -20.10
CA THR A 440 12.82 -18.62 -20.24
C THR A 440 13.06 -17.80 -18.98
N PHE A 441 14.26 -17.24 -18.85
CA PHE A 441 14.67 -16.43 -17.70
C PHE A 441 14.81 -14.98 -18.12
N SER A 442 13.96 -14.10 -17.59
CA SER A 442 13.86 -12.72 -18.08
C SER A 442 13.66 -11.71 -16.96
N GLU A 443 14.17 -10.49 -17.18
CA GLU A 443 14.04 -9.34 -16.31
C GLU A 443 13.61 -8.14 -17.16
N GLU A 444 12.49 -7.51 -16.81
CA GLU A 444 11.93 -6.42 -17.60
C GLU A 444 11.54 -5.24 -16.70
N ASN A 445 11.98 -4.04 -17.07
CA ASN A 445 11.74 -2.78 -16.36
C ASN A 445 12.10 -2.82 -14.85
N CYS A 446 13.10 -3.60 -14.47
CA CYS A 446 13.59 -3.66 -13.10
C CYS A 446 14.51 -2.46 -12.79
N ASN A 447 14.53 -2.02 -11.52
CA ASN A 447 15.32 -0.89 -11.05
C ASN A 447 16.17 -1.25 -9.83
N GLY A 448 17.13 -0.39 -9.51
CA GLY A 448 18.06 -0.58 -8.40
C GLY A 448 19.44 -1.05 -8.86
N ILE A 449 20.37 -1.17 -7.91
CA ILE A 449 21.77 -1.50 -8.22
C ILE A 449 21.90 -2.94 -8.74
N GLY A 450 21.10 -3.86 -8.19
CA GLY A 450 21.11 -5.27 -8.60
C GLY A 450 20.47 -5.55 -9.95
N SER A 451 19.75 -4.58 -10.54
CA SER A 451 19.08 -4.73 -11.84
C SER A 451 19.96 -4.33 -13.03
N ASN A 452 21.26 -4.08 -12.84
CA ASN A 452 22.16 -3.76 -13.93
C ASN A 452 22.38 -5.00 -14.82
N THR A 453 21.91 -4.93 -16.07
CA THR A 453 21.93 -6.06 -17.01
C THR A 453 23.21 -6.17 -17.85
N THR A 454 24.15 -5.23 -17.74
CA THR A 454 25.36 -5.17 -18.60
C THR A 454 26.26 -6.41 -18.56
N GLN A 455 26.28 -7.13 -17.44
CA GLN A 455 27.07 -8.34 -17.24
C GLN A 455 26.19 -9.60 -17.06
N ARG A 456 24.91 -9.53 -17.45
CA ARG A 456 24.03 -10.71 -17.38
C ARG A 456 24.54 -11.80 -18.29
N VAL A 457 24.20 -13.02 -17.93
CA VAL A 457 24.44 -14.18 -18.80
C VAL A 457 23.83 -13.94 -20.18
N PRO A 458 24.55 -14.30 -21.27
CA PRO A 458 24.11 -13.98 -22.63
C PRO A 458 22.85 -14.74 -23.06
N TRP A 459 22.53 -15.86 -22.40
CA TRP A 459 21.36 -16.67 -22.66
C TRP A 459 20.09 -16.19 -21.95
N ALA A 460 20.15 -15.12 -21.15
CA ALA A 460 18.96 -14.53 -20.55
C ALA A 460 17.97 -14.08 -21.65
N THR A 461 16.73 -14.53 -21.53
CA THR A 461 15.70 -14.35 -22.55
C THR A 461 15.19 -12.92 -22.58
N LYS A 462 15.08 -12.35 -23.77
CA LYS A 462 14.35 -11.09 -24.01
C LYS A 462 12.97 -11.43 -24.56
N LEU A 463 11.93 -11.15 -23.78
CA LEU A 463 10.56 -11.47 -24.17
C LEU A 463 10.03 -10.43 -25.14
N SER A 464 9.16 -10.85 -26.06
CA SER A 464 8.39 -9.91 -26.88
C SER A 464 7.39 -9.13 -26.01
N GLN A 465 6.95 -7.96 -26.48
CA GLN A 465 5.93 -7.18 -25.75
C GLN A 465 4.62 -7.95 -25.55
N GLN A 466 4.25 -8.82 -26.49
CA GLN A 466 3.05 -9.63 -26.41
C GLN A 466 3.16 -10.69 -25.31
N GLU A 467 4.27 -11.44 -25.28
CA GLU A 467 4.53 -12.43 -24.23
C GLU A 467 4.63 -11.77 -22.85
N LEU A 468 5.28 -10.62 -22.77
CA LEU A 468 5.38 -9.85 -21.53
C LEU A 468 4.01 -9.43 -21.02
N GLN A 469 3.13 -8.92 -21.89
CA GLN A 469 1.75 -8.58 -21.53
C GLN A 469 0.96 -9.81 -21.08
N GLN A 470 1.14 -10.95 -21.76
CA GLN A 470 0.46 -12.20 -21.41
C GLN A 470 0.87 -12.70 -20.03
N LEU A 471 2.18 -12.78 -19.74
CA LEU A 471 2.71 -13.28 -18.47
C LEU A 471 2.42 -12.34 -17.30
N THR A 472 2.43 -11.03 -17.53
CA THR A 472 2.20 -10.02 -16.47
C THR A 472 0.72 -9.72 -16.21
N SER A 473 -0.17 -10.16 -17.11
CA SER A 473 -1.62 -10.06 -16.93
C SER A 473 -2.12 -11.06 -15.91
N LEU A 474 -3.17 -10.70 -15.16
CA LEU A 474 -3.84 -11.65 -14.26
C LEU A 474 -4.41 -12.85 -15.00
N SER A 475 -4.72 -12.73 -16.30
CA SER A 475 -5.16 -13.85 -17.14
C SER A 475 -4.13 -14.97 -17.22
N PHE A 476 -2.84 -14.70 -16.95
CA PHE A 476 -1.84 -15.75 -16.84
C PHE A 476 -2.24 -16.83 -15.84
N ILE A 477 -2.85 -16.47 -14.71
CA ILE A 477 -3.32 -17.42 -13.69
C ILE A 477 -4.85 -17.49 -13.60
N ASP A 478 -5.56 -16.49 -14.14
CA ASP A 478 -6.99 -16.30 -13.92
C ASP A 478 -7.77 -15.99 -15.20
N ASN A 479 -7.81 -16.96 -16.13
CA ASN A 479 -8.67 -16.87 -17.30
C ASN A 479 -10.17 -17.00 -16.97
N GLU A 480 -10.51 -17.61 -15.82
CA GLU A 480 -11.88 -17.98 -15.43
C GLU A 480 -12.55 -16.98 -14.47
N GLY A 481 -11.79 -15.96 -14.02
CA GLY A 481 -12.20 -14.98 -13.03
C GLY A 481 -12.35 -15.55 -11.61
N TRP A 482 -11.62 -16.60 -11.23
CA TRP A 482 -11.67 -17.22 -9.90
C TRP A 482 -11.19 -16.28 -8.79
N ILE A 483 -10.22 -15.39 -9.05
CA ILE A 483 -9.74 -14.43 -8.03
C ILE A 483 -10.85 -13.45 -7.63
N MET A 484 -11.65 -12.99 -8.59
CA MET A 484 -12.76 -12.07 -8.34
C MET A 484 -13.94 -12.73 -7.60
N LYS A 485 -14.03 -14.05 -7.64
CA LYS A 485 -15.07 -14.85 -6.96
C LYS A 485 -14.71 -15.19 -5.51
N GLN A 486 -13.46 -14.99 -5.10
CA GLN A 486 -13.02 -15.27 -3.73
C GLN A 486 -13.66 -14.32 -2.71
N PRO A 487 -13.88 -14.78 -1.47
CA PRO A 487 -14.43 -13.94 -0.40
C PRO A 487 -13.50 -12.77 -0.02
N LEU A 488 -12.21 -12.88 -0.35
CA LEU A 488 -11.27 -11.79 -0.25
C LEU A 488 -11.25 -10.94 -1.51
N LYS A 489 -11.55 -9.65 -1.37
CA LYS A 489 -11.32 -8.65 -2.41
C LYS A 489 -9.83 -8.28 -2.42
N VAL A 490 -9.05 -9.06 -3.16
CA VAL A 490 -7.59 -8.93 -3.25
C VAL A 490 -7.16 -7.96 -4.37
N LEU A 491 -8.04 -7.70 -5.34
CA LEU A 491 -7.81 -6.82 -6.50
C LEU A 491 -8.08 -5.33 -6.22
#